data_AF-A0A1E3Q8F0-F1
#
_entry.id   AF-A0A1E3Q8F0-F1
#
_cell.length_a   1.000
_cell.length_b   1.000
_cell.length_c   1.000
_cell.angle_alpha   90.00
_cell.angle_beta   90.00
_cell.angle_gamma   90.00
#
_symmetry.space_group_name_H-M   'P 1'
#
loop_
_entity.id
_entity.type
_entity.pdbx_description
1 polymer ?
#
loop_
_entity_poly.entity_id
_entity_poly.type
_entity_poly.pdbx_seq_one_letter_code
_entity_poly.pdbx_strand_id
1 'polypeptide(L)'
;MSSLSASGRVRSFPAAVRDRDRRCVITGVPVTQRELLLQRWTGYDAAHVFPVALESMFRNYNFGELVVLDERDGSVNSPQNGLLLRKDVHGLFDQYEISINPNDDYRIVCFLDDALGLAGRQLDPICRDLDHPHHVNDNILFWHFQQAVLANIRWAGEPIFDEDIPPGSDTMDAILSGPAPAERMEFELSSRLGDSMRAQESLLISDRYPASTEHYERKGI
;
A
#
# COMPACT_ATOMS: atom_id res chain seq x y z
N MET A 1 -4.88 -44.62 -12.54
CA MET A 1 -5.97 -43.64 -12.46
C MET A 1 -5.35 -42.33 -12.01
N SER A 2 -5.41 -41.34 -12.89
CA SER A 2 -4.48 -40.20 -12.93
C SER A 2 -4.68 -39.21 -11.78
N SER A 3 -3.55 -38.67 -11.34
CA SER A 3 -3.35 -37.74 -10.25
C SER A 3 -4.03 -36.39 -10.46
N LEU A 4 -4.70 -35.91 -9.42
CA LEU A 4 -5.08 -34.51 -9.24
C LEU A 4 -3.80 -33.67 -9.14
N SER A 5 -3.48 -32.92 -10.20
CA SER A 5 -2.51 -31.82 -10.14
C SER A 5 -3.22 -30.48 -10.26
N ALA A 6 -4.08 -30.17 -9.29
CA ALA A 6 -4.59 -28.82 -9.11
C ALA A 6 -3.57 -28.00 -8.29
N SER A 7 -2.42 -27.68 -8.89
CA SER A 7 -1.58 -26.57 -8.43
C SER A 7 -1.78 -25.41 -9.39
N GLY A 8 -2.93 -24.72 -9.25
CA GLY A 8 -3.12 -23.42 -9.87
C GLY A 8 -2.15 -22.45 -9.21
N ARG A 9 -1.10 -22.04 -9.93
CA ARG A 9 -0.18 -21.01 -9.44
C ARG A 9 -0.98 -19.76 -9.10
N VAL A 10 -0.87 -19.29 -7.86
CA VAL A 10 -1.36 -17.96 -7.46
C VAL A 10 -0.72 -16.94 -8.40
N ARG A 11 -1.54 -16.12 -9.07
CA ARG A 11 -1.04 -15.06 -9.95
C ARG A 11 -0.33 -14.01 -9.10
N SER A 12 0.77 -13.46 -9.60
CA SER A 12 1.40 -12.32 -8.91
C SER A 12 0.46 -11.12 -8.92
N PHE A 13 0.60 -10.23 -7.92
CA PHE A 13 -0.17 -8.99 -7.81
C PHE A 13 -0.27 -8.23 -9.16
N PRO A 14 0.85 -7.92 -9.85
CA PRO A 14 0.76 -7.18 -11.10
C PRO A 14 0.01 -7.95 -12.18
N ALA A 15 0.20 -9.28 -12.25
CA ALA A 15 -0.46 -10.11 -13.26
C ALA A 15 -1.99 -10.16 -13.04
N ALA A 16 -2.44 -10.23 -11.79
CA ALA A 16 -3.85 -10.25 -11.46
C ALA A 16 -4.53 -8.89 -11.77
N VAL A 17 -3.92 -7.77 -11.35
CA VAL A 17 -4.43 -6.42 -11.64
C VAL A 17 -4.49 -6.15 -13.14
N ARG A 18 -3.43 -6.55 -13.87
CA ARG A 18 -3.36 -6.42 -15.33
C ARG A 18 -4.45 -7.19 -16.07
N ASP A 19 -4.73 -8.42 -15.63
CA ASP A 19 -5.76 -9.26 -16.25
C ASP A 19 -7.17 -8.71 -16.00
N ARG A 20 -7.42 -8.17 -14.79
CA ARG A 20 -8.68 -7.53 -14.40
C ARG A 20 -8.94 -6.26 -15.21
N ASP A 21 -7.99 -5.32 -15.20
CA ASP A 21 -8.27 -3.95 -15.62
C ASP A 21 -8.06 -3.72 -17.13
N ARG A 22 -6.94 -4.21 -17.70
CA ARG A 22 -6.58 -4.08 -19.13
C ARG A 22 -6.63 -2.65 -19.72
N ARG A 23 -6.74 -1.63 -18.88
CA ARG A 23 -6.76 -0.19 -19.20
C ARG A 23 -6.29 0.59 -17.98
N CYS A 24 -5.93 1.86 -18.17
CA CYS A 24 -5.81 2.76 -17.04
C CYS A 24 -7.19 3.10 -16.51
N VAL A 25 -7.52 2.65 -15.29
CA VAL A 25 -8.88 2.78 -14.73
C VAL A 25 -9.25 4.21 -14.34
N ILE A 26 -8.27 5.11 -14.20
CA ILE A 26 -8.50 6.54 -13.97
C ILE A 26 -8.76 7.28 -15.29
N THR A 27 -7.94 7.02 -16.32
CA THR A 27 -8.06 7.75 -17.61
C THR A 27 -9.02 7.08 -18.60
N GLY A 28 -9.38 5.81 -18.38
CA GLY A 28 -10.12 4.96 -19.32
C GLY A 28 -9.30 4.51 -20.54
N VAL A 29 -8.03 4.89 -20.66
CA VAL A 29 -7.22 4.59 -21.84
C VAL A 29 -6.88 3.09 -21.87
N PRO A 30 -7.29 2.34 -22.91
CA PRO A 30 -7.08 0.90 -22.98
C PRO A 30 -5.64 0.54 -23.34
N VAL A 31 -5.18 -0.60 -22.83
CA VAL A 31 -3.99 -1.27 -23.35
C VAL A 31 -4.32 -1.79 -24.74
N THR A 32 -3.47 -1.54 -25.73
CA THR A 32 -3.78 -1.95 -27.10
C THR A 32 -3.80 -3.47 -27.24
N GLN A 33 -4.57 -4.00 -28.20
CA GLN A 33 -4.62 -5.44 -28.46
C GLN A 33 -3.23 -6.04 -28.73
N ARG A 34 -2.37 -5.29 -29.42
CA ARG A 34 -0.98 -5.69 -29.69
C ARG A 34 -0.16 -5.80 -28.39
N GLU A 35 -0.31 -4.86 -27.48
CA GLU A 35 0.37 -4.86 -26.19
C GLU A 35 -0.11 -6.02 -25.30
N LEU A 36 -1.42 -6.30 -25.28
CA LEU A 36 -1.98 -7.44 -24.55
C LEU A 36 -1.44 -8.78 -25.07
N LEU A 37 -1.39 -8.96 -26.39
CA LEU A 37 -0.85 -10.18 -27.02
C LEU A 37 0.65 -10.36 -26.75
N LEU A 38 1.41 -9.26 -26.72
CA LEU A 38 2.85 -9.29 -26.45
C LEU A 38 3.18 -9.24 -24.95
N GLN A 39 2.19 -9.20 -24.07
CA GLN A 39 2.37 -8.99 -22.62
C GLN A 39 3.25 -7.76 -22.32
N ARG A 40 3.10 -6.70 -23.11
CA ARG A 40 3.90 -5.49 -23.04
C ARG A 40 3.17 -4.42 -22.23
N TRP A 41 3.66 -4.14 -21.04
CA TRP A 41 3.06 -3.21 -20.07
C TRP A 41 3.85 -1.91 -19.93
N THR A 42 4.65 -1.51 -20.92
CA THR A 42 5.65 -0.44 -20.75
C THR A 42 5.07 0.93 -20.36
N GLY A 43 3.82 1.21 -20.73
CA GLY A 43 3.10 2.43 -20.38
C GLY A 43 2.17 2.32 -19.18
N TYR A 44 2.11 1.15 -18.52
CA TYR A 44 1.15 0.87 -17.46
C TYR A 44 1.79 0.14 -16.27
N ASP A 45 1.45 0.59 -15.07
CA ASP A 45 1.89 -0.02 -13.82
C ASP A 45 0.68 -0.52 -13.03
N ALA A 46 0.87 -1.65 -12.34
CA ALA A 46 -0.07 -2.08 -11.31
C ALA A 46 0.30 -1.33 -10.03
N ALA A 47 -0.48 -0.32 -9.72
CA ALA A 47 -0.30 0.56 -8.58
C ALA A 47 -0.96 -0.05 -7.34
N HIS A 48 -0.27 -0.02 -6.21
CA HIS A 48 -0.87 -0.32 -4.91
C HIS A 48 -1.65 0.90 -4.42
N VAL A 49 -2.85 0.71 -3.89
CA VAL A 49 -3.64 1.81 -3.30
C VAL A 49 -3.20 2.08 -1.87
N PHE A 50 -3.03 1.02 -1.08
CA PHE A 50 -2.35 1.06 0.22
C PHE A 50 -0.87 0.72 0.02
N PRO A 51 0.06 1.59 0.44
CA PRO A 51 1.48 1.44 0.14
C PRO A 51 2.08 0.21 0.85
N VAL A 52 2.88 -0.55 0.11
CA VAL A 52 3.58 -1.75 0.61
C VAL A 52 4.51 -1.43 1.79
N ALA A 53 5.10 -0.23 1.82
CA ALA A 53 5.98 0.21 2.92
C ALA A 53 5.27 0.22 4.29
N LEU A 54 3.94 0.33 4.29
CA LEU A 54 3.12 0.35 5.50
C LEU A 54 2.51 -1.03 5.82
N GLU A 55 3.03 -2.12 5.25
CA GLU A 55 2.53 -3.49 5.45
C GLU A 55 2.48 -3.90 6.94
N SER A 56 3.43 -3.45 7.77
CA SER A 56 3.37 -3.72 9.21
C SER A 56 2.15 -3.07 9.86
N MET A 57 1.80 -1.83 9.48
CA MET A 57 0.57 -1.18 9.94
C MET A 57 -0.68 -1.86 9.38
N PHE A 58 -0.62 -2.29 8.12
CA PHE A 58 -1.69 -3.06 7.48
C PHE A 58 -2.03 -4.35 8.24
N ARG A 59 -1.02 -5.04 8.80
CA ARG A 59 -1.18 -6.29 9.56
C ARG A 59 -1.49 -6.07 11.05
N ASN A 60 -0.93 -5.03 11.67
CA ASN A 60 -0.94 -4.83 13.13
C ASN A 60 -2.11 -4.00 13.63
N TYR A 61 -2.64 -3.09 12.80
CA TYR A 61 -3.90 -2.45 13.13
C TYR A 61 -5.02 -3.39 12.70
N ASN A 62 -6.01 -3.55 13.57
CA ASN A 62 -7.28 -4.17 13.22
C ASN A 62 -8.06 -3.24 12.28
N PHE A 63 -7.45 -2.90 11.14
CA PHE A 63 -8.16 -2.54 9.92
C PHE A 63 -9.15 -3.65 9.53
N GLY A 64 -9.26 -4.78 10.23
CA GLY A 64 -10.33 -5.78 10.09
C GLY A 64 -11.76 -5.28 10.26
N GLU A 65 -12.02 -4.04 10.71
CA GLU A 65 -13.36 -3.41 10.64
C GLU A 65 -13.50 -2.40 9.49
N LEU A 66 -12.41 -1.73 9.11
CA LEU A 66 -12.43 -0.70 8.07
C LEU A 66 -12.00 -1.22 6.72
N VAL A 67 -11.13 -2.22 6.61
CA VAL A 67 -10.57 -2.81 5.39
C VAL A 67 -10.56 -4.32 5.60
N VAL A 68 -11.73 -4.95 5.50
CA VAL A 68 -11.80 -6.39 5.27
C VAL A 68 -11.37 -6.63 3.83
N LEU A 69 -10.07 -6.83 3.61
CA LEU A 69 -9.66 -7.65 2.48
C LEU A 69 -10.11 -9.07 2.78
N ASP A 70 -10.69 -9.77 1.80
CA ASP A 70 -11.21 -11.12 1.98
C ASP A 70 -10.15 -12.00 2.66
N GLU A 71 -10.54 -12.80 3.66
CA GLU A 71 -9.66 -13.54 4.58
C GLU A 71 -8.67 -14.49 3.86
N ARG A 72 -8.88 -14.72 2.56
CA ARG A 72 -7.98 -15.50 1.71
C ARG A 72 -6.66 -14.79 1.39
N ASP A 73 -6.67 -13.45 1.30
CA ASP A 73 -5.59 -12.67 0.68
C ASP A 73 -5.20 -11.42 1.50
N GLY A 74 -5.28 -11.43 2.84
CA GLY A 74 -4.94 -10.32 3.76
C GLY A 74 -3.49 -9.77 3.72
N SER A 75 -2.86 -9.77 2.54
CA SER A 75 -1.57 -9.19 2.21
C SER A 75 -1.78 -7.90 1.42
N VAL A 76 -0.83 -6.97 1.57
CA VAL A 76 -0.71 -5.79 0.70
C VAL A 76 -0.59 -6.14 -0.79
N ASN A 77 -0.23 -7.38 -1.12
CA ASN A 77 -0.17 -7.90 -2.51
C ASN A 77 -1.50 -8.49 -3.01
N SER A 78 -2.60 -8.30 -2.28
CA SER A 78 -3.94 -8.62 -2.80
C SER A 78 -4.23 -7.78 -4.05
N PRO A 79 -4.78 -8.36 -5.12
CA PRO A 79 -5.23 -7.58 -6.27
C PRO A 79 -6.35 -6.57 -5.92
N GLN A 80 -7.07 -6.78 -4.81
CA GLN A 80 -8.05 -5.83 -4.27
C GLN A 80 -7.41 -4.53 -3.78
N ASN A 81 -6.10 -4.55 -3.48
CA ASN A 81 -5.28 -3.38 -3.15
C ASN A 81 -4.64 -2.74 -4.41
N GLY A 82 -5.05 -3.13 -5.62
CA GLY A 82 -4.37 -2.75 -6.84
C GLY A 82 -5.26 -2.06 -7.87
N LEU A 83 -4.68 -1.16 -8.65
CA LEU A 83 -5.28 -0.54 -9.85
C LEU A 83 -4.26 -0.54 -10.99
N LEU A 84 -4.70 -0.80 -12.23
CA LEU A 84 -3.85 -0.59 -13.40
C LEU A 84 -3.90 0.88 -13.81
N LEU A 85 -2.77 1.56 -13.76
CA LEU A 85 -2.64 2.98 -14.07
C LEU A 85 -1.64 3.19 -15.20
N ARG A 86 -1.81 4.27 -15.99
CA ARG A 86 -0.72 4.74 -16.85
C ARG A 86 0.39 5.28 -15.96
N LYS A 87 1.65 5.17 -16.41
CA LYS A 87 2.80 5.62 -15.61
C LYS A 87 2.75 7.08 -15.19
N ASP A 88 2.30 7.95 -16.09
CA ASP A 88 2.14 9.39 -15.82
C ASP A 88 1.03 9.68 -14.81
N VAL A 89 0.02 8.80 -14.69
CA VAL A 89 -1.06 8.91 -13.71
C VAL A 89 -0.68 8.26 -12.38
N HIS A 90 0.08 7.17 -12.43
CA HIS A 90 0.56 6.45 -11.24
C HIS A 90 1.36 7.38 -10.32
N GLY A 91 2.26 8.20 -10.87
CA GLY A 91 3.03 9.16 -10.08
C GLY A 91 2.16 10.22 -9.38
N LEU A 92 1.09 10.70 -10.03
CA LEU A 92 0.13 11.64 -9.42
C LEU A 92 -0.67 10.99 -8.30
N PHE A 93 -1.01 9.71 -8.46
CA PHE A 93 -1.77 8.93 -7.49
C PHE A 93 -0.93 8.66 -6.24
N ASP A 94 0.30 8.18 -6.39
CA ASP A 94 1.22 7.89 -5.28
C ASP A 94 1.59 9.15 -4.46
N GLN A 95 1.66 10.30 -5.12
CA GLN A 95 1.92 11.60 -4.48
C GLN A 95 0.66 12.26 -3.92
N TYR A 96 -0.49 11.59 -3.99
CA TYR A 96 -1.78 12.12 -3.54
C TYR A 96 -2.24 13.40 -4.25
N GLU A 97 -1.73 13.72 -5.44
CA GLU A 97 -2.21 14.84 -6.25
C GLU A 97 -3.59 14.57 -6.84
N ILE A 98 -3.90 13.28 -7.03
CA ILE A 98 -5.21 12.78 -7.41
C ILE A 98 -5.65 11.65 -6.46
N SER A 99 -6.96 11.50 -6.29
CA SER A 99 -7.52 10.38 -5.55
C SER A 99 -8.93 10.05 -6.05
N ILE A 100 -9.53 8.96 -5.54
CA ILE A 100 -10.89 8.53 -5.87
C ILE A 100 -11.73 8.61 -4.61
N ASN A 101 -12.88 9.27 -4.67
CA ASN A 101 -13.85 9.25 -3.58
C ASN A 101 -14.91 8.16 -3.80
N PRO A 102 -14.81 6.99 -3.14
CA PRO A 102 -15.81 5.92 -3.31
C PRO A 102 -17.20 6.32 -2.81
N ASN A 103 -17.32 7.32 -1.92
CA ASN A 103 -18.60 7.80 -1.38
C ASN A 103 -19.27 8.88 -2.25
N ASP A 104 -18.63 9.33 -3.32
CA ASP A 104 -19.19 10.28 -4.30
C ASP A 104 -19.14 9.66 -5.69
N ASP A 105 -19.82 8.52 -5.85
CA ASP A 105 -19.94 7.78 -7.12
C ASP A 105 -18.58 7.49 -7.78
N TYR A 106 -17.57 7.17 -6.97
CA TYR A 106 -16.19 6.93 -7.40
C TYR A 106 -15.59 8.06 -8.24
N ARG A 107 -15.96 9.31 -7.91
CA ARG A 107 -15.45 10.49 -8.59
C ARG A 107 -13.95 10.66 -8.32
N ILE A 108 -13.22 10.95 -9.39
CA ILE A 108 -11.81 11.31 -9.36
C ILE A 108 -11.71 12.77 -8.91
N VAL A 109 -10.92 12.99 -7.87
CA VAL A 109 -10.65 14.29 -7.28
C VAL A 109 -9.20 14.65 -7.57
N CYS A 110 -8.98 15.82 -8.16
CA CYS A 110 -7.67 16.42 -8.34
C CYS A 110 -7.49 17.49 -7.26
N PHE A 111 -6.40 17.43 -6.52
CA PHE A 111 -6.08 18.40 -5.47
C PHE A 111 -5.18 19.54 -5.95
N LEU A 112 -4.48 19.33 -7.07
CA LEU A 112 -3.66 20.33 -7.77
C LEU A 112 -4.21 20.57 -9.19
N ASP A 113 -3.35 21.00 -10.10
CA ASP A 113 -3.69 21.28 -11.50
C ASP A 113 -4.22 20.04 -12.23
N ASP A 114 -5.40 20.18 -12.83
CA ASP A 114 -6.01 19.11 -13.63
C ASP A 114 -5.58 19.14 -15.10
N ALA A 115 -4.26 19.02 -15.34
CA ALA A 115 -3.69 19.06 -16.68
C ALA A 115 -4.19 17.92 -17.61
N LEU A 116 -4.69 16.83 -17.02
CA LEU A 116 -5.16 15.64 -17.72
C LEU A 116 -6.69 15.58 -17.88
N GLY A 117 -7.44 16.56 -17.35
CA GLY A 117 -8.91 16.60 -17.42
C GLY A 117 -9.56 15.42 -16.69
N LEU A 118 -9.03 15.04 -15.54
CA LEU A 118 -9.45 13.93 -14.70
C LEU A 118 -10.51 14.32 -13.67
N ALA A 119 -10.52 15.58 -13.23
CA ALA A 119 -11.42 16.02 -12.16
C ALA A 119 -12.88 15.77 -12.56
N GLY A 120 -13.64 15.17 -11.65
CA GLY A 120 -15.07 14.89 -11.87
C GLY A 120 -15.36 13.66 -12.72
N ARG A 121 -14.36 13.05 -13.37
CA ARG A 121 -14.52 11.76 -14.04
C ARG A 121 -14.77 10.65 -13.02
N GLN A 122 -15.33 9.54 -13.48
CA GLN A 122 -15.58 8.37 -12.65
C GLN A 122 -14.50 7.31 -12.85
N LEU A 123 -14.08 6.64 -11.77
CA LEU A 123 -13.25 5.44 -11.83
C LEU A 123 -13.93 4.37 -12.70
N ASP A 124 -13.18 3.81 -13.66
CA ASP A 124 -13.71 2.84 -14.61
C ASP A 124 -14.35 1.64 -13.87
N PRO A 125 -15.60 1.25 -14.19
CA PRO A 125 -16.31 0.20 -13.47
C PRO A 125 -15.63 -1.17 -13.53
N ILE A 126 -14.72 -1.40 -14.49
CA ILE A 126 -14.08 -2.72 -14.67
C ILE A 126 -13.31 -3.21 -13.43
N CYS A 127 -12.73 -2.30 -12.63
CA CYS A 127 -11.99 -2.69 -11.43
C CYS A 127 -12.87 -2.89 -10.20
N ARG A 128 -14.16 -2.48 -10.26
CA ARG A 128 -15.11 -2.48 -9.14
C ARG A 128 -16.37 -3.33 -9.39
N ASP A 129 -16.26 -4.27 -10.33
CA ASP A 129 -17.31 -5.26 -10.59
C ASP A 129 -17.44 -6.21 -9.39
N LEU A 130 -18.55 -6.13 -8.64
CA LEU A 130 -18.79 -6.93 -7.43
C LEU A 130 -18.81 -8.44 -7.69
N ASP A 131 -19.11 -8.86 -8.93
CA ASP A 131 -19.06 -10.27 -9.32
C ASP A 131 -17.62 -10.77 -9.55
N HIS A 132 -16.65 -9.86 -9.65
CA HIS A 132 -15.25 -10.20 -9.80
C HIS A 132 -14.60 -10.39 -8.41
N PRO A 133 -14.00 -11.55 -8.09
CA PRO A 133 -13.45 -11.85 -6.75
C PRO A 133 -12.28 -10.94 -6.35
N HIS A 134 -11.68 -10.28 -7.33
CA HIS A 134 -10.56 -9.37 -7.15
C HIS A 134 -10.95 -7.90 -7.39
N HIS A 135 -12.22 -7.52 -7.25
CA HIS A 135 -12.60 -6.10 -7.32
C HIS A 135 -11.82 -5.29 -6.29
N VAL A 136 -11.52 -4.03 -6.63
CA VAL A 136 -10.84 -3.10 -5.73
C VAL A 136 -11.66 -2.93 -4.46
N ASN A 137 -10.98 -2.89 -3.31
CA ASN A 137 -11.65 -2.72 -2.03
C ASN A 137 -11.99 -1.24 -1.80
N ASP A 138 -13.28 -0.94 -1.67
CA ASP A 138 -13.77 0.43 -1.47
C ASP A 138 -13.16 1.10 -0.24
N ASN A 139 -12.89 0.34 0.81
CA ASN A 139 -12.35 0.93 2.02
C ASN A 139 -10.88 1.31 1.90
N ILE A 140 -10.12 0.57 1.09
CA ILE A 140 -8.75 0.95 0.77
C ILE A 140 -8.75 2.22 -0.09
N LEU A 141 -9.69 2.33 -1.04
CA LEU A 141 -9.89 3.57 -1.80
C LEU A 141 -10.25 4.73 -0.87
N PHE A 142 -11.13 4.50 0.10
CA PHE A 142 -11.52 5.51 1.07
C PHE A 142 -10.35 5.95 1.95
N TRP A 143 -9.52 5.01 2.41
CA TRP A 143 -8.29 5.33 3.15
C TRP A 143 -7.34 6.21 2.33
N HIS A 144 -7.09 5.84 1.07
CA HIS A 144 -6.23 6.62 0.17
C HIS A 144 -6.81 8.02 -0.08
N PHE A 145 -8.14 8.12 -0.21
CA PHE A 145 -8.83 9.41 -0.29
C PHE A 145 -8.61 10.27 0.95
N GLN A 146 -8.75 9.70 2.15
CA GLN A 146 -8.47 10.43 3.39
C GLN A 146 -7.01 10.91 3.46
N GLN A 147 -6.04 10.07 3.09
CA GLN A 147 -4.64 10.49 3.04
C GLN A 147 -4.43 11.63 2.05
N ALA A 148 -5.05 11.57 0.87
CA ALA A 148 -4.93 12.62 -0.12
C ALA A 148 -5.55 13.95 0.35
N VAL A 149 -6.72 13.89 0.98
CA VAL A 149 -7.34 15.05 1.61
C VAL A 149 -6.41 15.63 2.70
N LEU A 150 -5.85 14.79 3.57
CA LEU A 150 -4.94 15.26 4.63
C LEU A 150 -3.67 15.89 4.05
N ALA A 151 -3.02 15.25 3.08
CA ALA A 151 -1.81 15.77 2.44
C ALA A 151 -2.04 17.15 1.80
N ASN A 152 -3.19 17.34 1.15
CA ASN A 152 -3.46 18.57 0.42
C ASN A 152 -4.11 19.68 1.27
N ILE A 153 -4.85 19.34 2.34
CA ILE A 153 -5.25 20.32 3.34
C ILE A 153 -4.02 20.84 4.10
N ARG A 154 -3.03 19.97 4.35
CA ARG A 154 -1.73 20.37 4.92
C ARG A 154 -0.94 21.30 3.98
N TRP A 155 -1.02 21.07 2.66
CA TRP A 155 -0.38 21.93 1.63
C TRP A 155 -1.02 23.32 1.46
N ALA A 156 -2.32 23.45 1.68
CA ALA A 156 -3.00 24.74 1.76
C ALA A 156 -2.61 25.55 3.02
N GLY A 157 -1.69 25.04 3.84
CA GLY A 157 -1.29 25.55 5.14
C GLY A 157 0.21 25.75 5.37
N GLU A 158 1.12 24.81 5.02
CA GLU A 158 2.58 24.90 5.31
C GLU A 158 3.47 23.96 4.46
N PRO A 159 4.82 24.18 4.40
CA PRO A 159 5.68 23.79 3.27
C PRO A 159 6.09 22.31 3.14
N ILE A 160 6.43 21.96 1.90
CA ILE A 160 6.95 20.67 1.35
C ILE A 160 8.15 20.14 2.15
N PHE A 161 8.11 18.88 2.59
CA PHE A 161 9.22 18.20 3.27
C PHE A 161 10.05 17.36 2.31
N ASP A 162 10.86 18.02 1.49
CA ASP A 162 12.03 17.39 0.90
C ASP A 162 13.26 17.85 1.67
N GLU A 163 13.89 16.96 2.43
CA GLU A 163 15.35 16.86 2.52
C GLU A 163 15.77 15.66 3.39
N ASP A 164 16.64 14.84 2.81
CA ASP A 164 17.31 13.69 3.42
C ASP A 164 17.89 14.03 4.80
N ILE A 165 17.37 13.41 5.86
CA ILE A 165 18.02 13.46 7.18
C ILE A 165 19.30 12.61 7.08
N PRO A 166 20.50 13.21 7.18
CA PRO A 166 21.73 12.44 7.04
C PRO A 166 21.86 11.44 8.19
N PRO A 167 22.28 10.19 7.93
CA PRO A 167 22.47 9.19 8.98
C PRO A 167 23.53 9.68 9.98
N GLY A 168 23.13 9.88 11.23
CA GLY A 168 23.99 10.31 12.33
C GLY A 168 23.74 11.71 12.90
N SER A 169 22.74 12.46 12.39
CA SER A 169 22.31 13.69 13.07
C SER A 169 21.52 13.39 14.35
N ASP A 170 21.64 14.25 15.36
CA ASP A 170 20.89 14.11 16.61
C ASP A 170 19.38 14.24 16.30
N THR A 171 18.70 13.10 16.25
CA THR A 171 17.34 12.96 15.73
C THR A 171 16.34 13.95 16.33
N MET A 172 16.47 14.29 17.61
CA MET A 172 15.56 15.24 18.26
C MET A 172 15.83 16.69 17.86
N ASP A 173 17.10 17.09 17.73
CA ASP A 173 17.46 18.42 17.24
C ASP A 173 17.10 18.59 15.76
N ALA A 174 17.22 17.55 14.94
CA ALA A 174 16.79 17.56 13.54
C ALA A 174 15.26 17.60 13.38
N ILE A 175 14.52 16.99 14.32
CA ILE A 175 13.05 17.03 14.38
C ILE A 175 12.58 18.42 14.82
N LEU A 176 13.16 18.98 15.88
CA LEU A 176 12.77 20.27 16.46
C LEU A 176 13.23 21.49 15.64
N SER A 177 14.37 21.36 14.95
CA SER A 177 14.90 22.41 14.06
C SER A 177 14.35 22.30 12.63
N GLY A 178 13.64 21.21 12.33
CA GLY A 178 12.97 20.98 11.06
C GLY A 178 11.54 21.51 11.04
N PRO A 179 10.95 21.75 9.86
CA PRO A 179 9.57 22.19 9.77
C PRO A 179 8.61 21.07 10.25
N ALA A 180 7.44 21.44 10.80
CA ALA A 180 6.45 20.53 11.41
C ALA A 180 7.03 19.54 12.45
N PRO A 181 7.62 20.06 13.54
CA PRO A 181 8.31 19.24 14.55
C PRO A 181 7.37 18.27 15.29
N ALA A 182 6.07 18.58 15.38
CA ALA A 182 5.08 17.74 16.06
C ALA A 182 4.76 16.47 15.24
N GLU A 183 4.65 16.59 13.93
CA GLU A 183 4.31 15.49 13.01
C GLU A 183 5.52 14.58 12.76
N ARG A 184 6.72 15.17 12.64
CA ARG A 184 7.97 14.39 12.62
C ARG A 184 8.16 13.63 13.93
N MET A 185 7.78 14.23 15.04
CA MET A 185 7.76 13.57 16.34
C MET A 185 6.68 12.48 16.40
N GLU A 186 5.49 12.67 15.87
CA GLU A 186 4.43 11.64 15.83
C GLU A 186 4.84 10.44 14.96
N PHE A 187 5.47 10.68 13.80
CA PHE A 187 6.02 9.63 12.93
C PHE A 187 7.18 8.88 13.60
N GLU A 188 8.13 9.59 14.22
CA GLU A 188 9.26 9.00 14.93
C GLU A 188 8.79 8.21 16.18
N LEU A 189 7.83 8.76 16.94
CA LEU A 189 7.23 8.09 18.09
C LEU A 189 6.49 6.84 17.67
N SER A 190 5.67 6.89 16.61
CA SER A 190 4.94 5.73 16.08
C SER A 190 5.90 4.63 15.62
N SER A 191 7.01 5.01 14.99
CA SER A 191 8.06 4.09 14.55
C SER A 191 8.80 3.44 15.74
N ARG A 192 9.23 4.24 16.72
CA ARG A 192 9.91 3.76 17.95
C ARG A 192 9.00 2.92 18.84
N LEU A 193 7.72 3.27 18.95
CA LEU A 193 6.72 2.45 19.65
C LEU A 193 6.56 1.10 18.97
N GLY A 194 6.53 1.06 17.63
CA GLY A 194 6.54 -0.20 16.87
C GLY A 194 7.78 -1.06 17.13
N ASP A 195 8.96 -0.45 17.22
CA ASP A 195 10.22 -1.17 17.49
C ASP A 195 10.36 -1.59 18.95
N SER A 196 9.86 -0.79 19.90
CA SER A 196 9.86 -1.09 21.33
C SER A 196 8.88 -2.22 21.68
N MET A 197 7.71 -2.25 21.03
CA MET A 197 6.75 -3.36 21.17
C MET A 197 7.32 -4.68 20.64
N ARG A 198 8.07 -4.65 19.52
CA ARG A 198 8.82 -5.81 18.99
C ARG A 198 9.94 -6.28 19.92
N ALA A 199 10.60 -5.35 20.61
CA ALA A 199 11.62 -5.68 21.61
C ALA A 199 11.00 -6.32 22.86
N GLN A 200 9.83 -5.86 23.31
CA GLN A 200 9.12 -6.47 24.43
C GLN A 200 8.52 -7.85 24.10
N GLU A 201 8.02 -8.07 22.88
CA GLU A 201 7.56 -9.39 22.45
C GLU A 201 8.70 -10.41 22.35
N SER A 202 9.88 -10.01 21.84
CA SER A 202 11.04 -10.91 21.77
C SER A 202 11.60 -11.29 23.15
N LEU A 203 11.54 -10.36 24.12
CA LEU A 203 11.85 -10.64 25.54
C LEU A 203 10.80 -11.57 26.19
N LEU A 204 9.51 -11.37 25.92
CA LEU A 204 8.42 -12.23 26.42
C LEU A 204 8.42 -13.64 25.80
N ILE A 205 9.05 -13.81 24.63
CA ILE A 205 9.25 -15.10 23.97
C ILE A 205 10.50 -15.80 24.54
N SER A 206 11.59 -15.08 24.81
CA SER A 206 12.79 -15.68 25.43
C SER A 206 12.56 -16.15 26.87
N ASP A 207 11.71 -15.45 27.63
CA ASP A 207 11.34 -15.85 29.00
C ASP A 207 10.43 -17.08 29.06
N ARG A 208 9.71 -17.40 27.97
CA ARG A 208 8.83 -18.57 27.90
C ARG A 208 9.53 -19.85 27.45
N TYR A 209 10.72 -19.76 26.85
CA TYR A 209 11.53 -20.91 26.44
C TYR A 209 13.03 -20.62 26.68
N PRO A 210 13.53 -20.75 27.92
CA PRO A 210 14.96 -20.71 28.16
C PRO A 210 15.61 -21.92 27.49
N ALA A 211 16.60 -21.68 26.64
CA ALA A 211 17.37 -22.73 25.98
C ALA A 211 18.04 -23.63 27.04
N SER A 212 17.56 -24.86 27.18
CA SER A 212 18.18 -25.89 28.00
C SER A 212 19.56 -26.21 27.43
N THR A 213 20.60 -25.67 28.04
CA THR A 213 21.99 -26.04 27.78
C THR A 213 22.29 -27.31 28.56
N GLU A 214 22.01 -28.48 27.99
CA GLU A 214 22.55 -29.73 28.54
C GLU A 214 23.96 -29.96 28.03
N HIS A 215 24.82 -30.13 29.03
CA HIS A 215 26.26 -30.21 29.01
C HIS A 215 26.68 -31.61 28.53
N TYR A 216 27.32 -31.70 27.36
CA TYR A 216 27.95 -32.96 26.92
C TYR A 216 29.33 -33.07 27.58
N GLU A 217 29.37 -33.53 28.84
CA GLU A 217 30.61 -33.93 29.51
C GLU A 217 30.86 -35.43 29.33
N ARG A 218 31.94 -35.75 28.63
CA ARG A 218 32.56 -37.08 28.56
C ARG A 218 33.13 -37.48 29.93
N LYS A 219 32.81 -38.69 30.41
CA LYS A 219 33.72 -39.68 31.04
C LYS A 219 33.12 -41.07 30.76
N GLY A 220 33.79 -42.12 30.31
CA GLY A 220 35.18 -42.54 30.51
C GLY A 220 35.14 -43.91 31.21
N ILE A 221 35.59 -44.95 30.49
CA ILE A 221 35.67 -46.41 30.83
C ILE A 221 34.42 -47.21 30.46
#